data_AF-A0A3A1YMF2-F1
#
_entry.id   AF-A0A3A1YMF2-F1
#
_cell.length_a   1.000
_cell.length_b   1.000
_cell.length_c   1.000
_cell.angle_alpha   90.00
_cell.angle_beta   90.00
_cell.angle_gamma   90.00
#
_symmetry.space_group_name_H-M   'P 1'
#
loop_
_entity.id
_entity.type
_entity.pdbx_description
1 polymer ?
#
loop_
_entity_poly.entity_id
_entity_poly.type
_entity_poly.pdbx_seq_one_letter_code
_entity_poly.pdbx_strand_id
1 'polypeptide(L)'
;MSETYTYWYDPVTNELYEVDGFRAPTIDCVKITADDYAYYKYREDDVQPDEKGYPSIVFNPFGGEDFAHWDREKQEFVQDKEELELYTAYRRNELRFVGYQAAMNLVSEQAEANRLTFIEQLFTRTLLRECELYAKGNLPTNSELEKYCLLNEVSIEDKVEEILKEQARVNELAQAAYYFRTYIDKRVLEIDVTDNEAYSLLMQELSNFKLDFILEVYRIGLEEKTQQRAK
;
A
#
# COMPACT_ATOMS: atom_id res chain seq x y z
N MET A 1 9.25 -34.05 -46.64
CA MET A 1 10.15 -34.25 -45.48
C MET A 1 10.03 -32.99 -44.67
N SER A 2 9.54 -33.05 -43.43
CA SER A 2 9.48 -31.86 -42.57
C SER A 2 10.91 -31.54 -42.13
N GLU A 3 11.46 -30.41 -42.56
CA GLU A 3 12.72 -29.89 -42.05
C GLU A 3 12.59 -29.78 -40.53
N THR A 4 13.46 -30.47 -39.80
CA THR A 4 13.41 -30.51 -38.33
C THR A 4 14.36 -29.47 -37.81
N TYR A 5 13.92 -28.21 -37.80
CA TYR A 5 14.67 -27.12 -37.23
C TYR A 5 14.85 -27.32 -35.73
N THR A 6 16.03 -26.97 -35.21
CA THR A 6 16.27 -26.84 -33.78
C THR A 6 16.50 -25.37 -33.45
N TYR A 7 15.92 -24.94 -32.33
CA TYR A 7 15.96 -23.55 -31.88
C TYR A 7 16.88 -23.43 -30.67
N TRP A 8 17.70 -22.39 -30.67
CA TRP A 8 18.69 -22.13 -29.64
C TRP A 8 18.64 -20.67 -29.22
N TYR A 9 19.02 -20.43 -27.98
CA TYR A 9 19.23 -19.09 -27.43
C TYR A 9 20.65 -19.02 -26.89
N ASP A 10 21.41 -18.00 -27.29
CA ASP A 10 22.74 -17.76 -26.73
C ASP A 10 22.65 -16.69 -25.64
N PRO A 11 22.85 -17.04 -24.36
CA PRO A 11 22.80 -16.09 -23.26
C PRO A 11 23.97 -15.10 -23.25
N VAL A 12 25.07 -15.39 -23.95
CA VAL A 12 26.26 -14.53 -24.01
C VAL A 12 26.04 -13.39 -25.00
N THR A 13 25.49 -13.70 -26.16
CA THR A 13 25.21 -12.72 -27.23
C THR A 13 23.78 -12.18 -27.21
N ASN A 14 22.90 -12.82 -26.44
CA ASN A 14 21.46 -12.56 -26.38
C ASN A 14 20.79 -12.68 -27.76
N GLU A 15 21.19 -13.70 -28.53
CA GLU A 15 20.68 -13.98 -29.88
C GLU A 15 19.84 -15.27 -29.91
N LEU A 16 18.77 -15.23 -30.70
CA LEU A 16 17.92 -16.39 -30.98
C LEU A 16 18.31 -16.99 -32.35
N TYR A 17 18.58 -18.29 -32.38
CA TYR A 17 18.98 -19.02 -33.57
C TYR A 17 17.99 -20.11 -33.95
N GLU A 18 17.75 -20.21 -35.26
CA GLU A 18 17.06 -21.33 -35.90
C GLU A 18 18.05 -22.02 -36.83
N VAL A 19 18.31 -23.31 -36.60
CA VAL A 19 19.32 -24.08 -37.34
C VAL A 19 18.75 -25.40 -37.86
N ASP A 20 19.16 -25.76 -39.08
CA ASP A 20 18.87 -27.06 -39.69
C ASP A 20 19.77 -28.14 -39.07
N GLY A 21 19.21 -28.92 -38.13
CA GLY A 21 19.90 -29.98 -37.41
C GLY A 21 20.05 -29.72 -35.90
N PHE A 22 20.78 -30.60 -35.20
CA PHE A 22 20.85 -30.65 -33.72
C PHE A 22 22.04 -29.92 -33.09
N ARG A 23 22.89 -29.24 -33.88
CA ARG A 23 24.10 -28.61 -33.34
C ARG A 23 23.80 -27.18 -32.91
N ALA A 24 24.22 -26.85 -31.71
CA ALA A 24 24.18 -25.49 -31.19
C ALA A 24 25.20 -24.60 -31.93
N PRO A 25 24.89 -23.32 -32.19
CA PRO A 25 25.81 -22.35 -32.76
C PRO A 25 27.08 -22.10 -31.91
N THR A 26 26.92 -22.00 -30.59
CA THR A 26 28.00 -21.85 -29.61
C THR A 26 27.84 -22.87 -28.48
N ILE A 27 28.88 -23.03 -27.64
CA ILE A 27 28.85 -23.98 -26.52
C ILE A 27 27.91 -23.54 -25.40
N ASP A 28 27.67 -22.23 -25.29
CA ASP A 28 26.87 -21.61 -24.25
C ASP A 28 25.38 -21.54 -24.62
N CYS A 29 25.03 -21.84 -25.88
CA CYS A 29 23.66 -21.89 -26.34
C CYS A 29 22.79 -22.89 -25.57
N VAL A 30 21.62 -22.44 -25.16
CA VAL A 30 20.58 -23.25 -24.53
C VAL A 30 19.53 -23.63 -25.57
N LYS A 31 19.18 -24.91 -25.63
CA LYS A 31 18.13 -25.39 -26.54
C LYS A 31 16.76 -24.97 -26.03
N ILE A 32 15.95 -24.36 -26.90
CA ILE A 32 14.58 -23.94 -26.60
C ILE A 32 13.57 -24.61 -27.53
N THR A 33 12.29 -24.55 -27.18
CA THR A 33 11.24 -25.12 -28.03
C THR A 33 10.90 -24.18 -29.20
N ALA A 34 10.19 -24.69 -30.21
CA ALA A 34 9.71 -23.87 -31.33
C ALA A 34 8.73 -22.78 -30.85
N ASP A 35 7.88 -23.12 -29.87
CA ASP A 35 6.91 -22.19 -29.29
C ASP A 35 7.62 -21.09 -28.50
N ASP A 36 8.63 -21.45 -27.69
CA ASP A 36 9.48 -20.48 -26.98
C ASP A 36 10.20 -19.55 -27.97
N TYR A 37 10.80 -20.10 -29.02
CA TYR A 37 11.49 -19.30 -30.04
C TYR A 37 10.54 -18.31 -30.70
N ALA A 38 9.36 -18.75 -31.14
CA ALA A 38 8.37 -17.86 -31.75
C ALA A 38 7.90 -16.76 -30.78
N TYR A 39 7.71 -17.13 -29.51
CA TYR A 39 7.29 -16.21 -28.45
C TYR A 39 8.35 -15.14 -28.15
N TYR A 40 9.61 -15.54 -28.01
CA TYR A 40 10.73 -14.64 -27.72
C TYR A 40 11.13 -13.81 -28.94
N LYS A 41 11.09 -14.39 -30.15
CA LYS A 41 11.42 -13.67 -31.39
C LYS A 41 10.46 -12.52 -31.67
N TYR A 42 9.20 -12.63 -31.26
CA TYR A 42 8.23 -11.54 -31.36
C TYR A 42 8.56 -10.34 -30.44
N ARG A 43 9.37 -10.56 -29.39
CA ARG A 43 9.75 -9.56 -28.39
C ARG A 43 11.27 -9.52 -28.21
N GLU A 44 12.01 -9.70 -29.31
CA GLU A 44 13.47 -9.89 -29.26
C GLU A 44 14.21 -8.74 -28.55
N ASP A 45 13.65 -7.53 -28.59
CA ASP A 45 14.17 -6.36 -27.88
C ASP A 45 14.03 -6.46 -26.35
N ASP A 46 13.04 -7.23 -25.86
CA ASP A 46 12.73 -7.41 -24.44
C ASP A 46 13.25 -8.74 -23.85
N VAL A 47 13.89 -9.57 -24.69
CA VAL A 47 14.45 -10.87 -24.28
C VAL A 47 15.79 -10.65 -23.61
N GLN A 48 16.00 -11.32 -22.49
CA GLN A 48 17.25 -11.34 -21.74
C GLN A 48 17.49 -12.70 -21.08
N PRO A 49 18.73 -13.05 -20.74
CA PRO A 49 19.01 -14.32 -20.08
C PRO A 49 18.57 -14.27 -18.62
N ASP A 50 17.96 -15.35 -18.12
CA ASP A 50 17.76 -15.55 -16.68
C ASP A 50 19.06 -16.02 -15.98
N GLU A 51 19.02 -16.20 -14.65
CA GLU A 51 20.18 -16.70 -13.88
C GLU A 51 20.74 -18.05 -14.36
N LYS A 52 19.97 -18.80 -15.17
CA LYS A 52 20.33 -20.11 -15.71
C LYS A 52 20.66 -20.05 -17.21
N GLY A 53 20.66 -18.86 -17.81
CA GLY A 53 20.94 -18.64 -19.23
C GLY A 53 19.78 -18.99 -20.17
N TYR A 54 18.56 -19.18 -19.67
CA TYR A 54 17.37 -19.34 -20.51
C TYR A 54 16.84 -17.97 -20.93
N PRO A 55 16.23 -17.84 -22.14
CA PRO A 55 15.59 -16.61 -22.53
C PRO A 55 14.39 -16.36 -21.61
N SER A 56 14.31 -15.14 -21.10
CA SER A 56 13.23 -14.63 -20.28
C SER A 56 12.79 -13.29 -20.86
N ILE A 57 11.51 -12.99 -20.73
CA ILE A 57 10.99 -11.64 -20.90
C ILE A 57 10.62 -11.19 -19.50
N VAL A 58 11.14 -10.04 -19.07
CA VAL A 58 10.70 -9.43 -17.83
C VAL A 58 9.26 -8.97 -18.02
N PHE A 59 8.32 -9.87 -17.72
CA PHE A 59 7.00 -9.43 -17.37
C PHE A 59 7.12 -8.73 -16.04
N ASN A 60 6.99 -7.41 -16.08
CA ASN A 60 6.77 -6.53 -14.95
C ASN A 60 5.72 -7.12 -13.98
N PRO A 61 6.12 -7.57 -12.78
CA PRO A 61 5.60 -6.94 -11.57
C PRO A 61 6.55 -7.01 -10.34
N PHE A 62 7.18 -5.89 -10.01
CA PHE A 62 7.67 -5.47 -8.68
C PHE A 62 8.90 -6.19 -8.05
N GLY A 63 10.06 -5.58 -8.25
CA GLY A 63 11.38 -5.85 -7.64
C GLY A 63 12.43 -4.84 -8.13
N GLY A 64 13.51 -4.59 -7.38
CA GLY A 64 14.50 -3.54 -7.71
C GLY A 64 15.29 -3.75 -9.00
N GLU A 65 15.38 -5.00 -9.46
CA GLU A 65 15.94 -5.37 -10.77
C GLU A 65 14.97 -5.06 -11.93
N ASP A 66 13.68 -4.84 -11.65
CA ASP A 66 12.63 -4.59 -12.65
C ASP A 66 12.64 -3.15 -13.20
N PHE A 67 13.44 -2.28 -12.58
CA PHE A 67 13.71 -0.94 -13.10
C PHE A 67 15.11 -0.86 -13.70
N ALA A 68 15.85 -1.95 -13.83
CA ALA A 68 17.14 -1.96 -14.51
C ALA A 68 16.99 -2.65 -15.88
N HIS A 69 17.77 -2.23 -16.85
CA HIS A 69 17.85 -2.91 -18.15
C HIS A 69 19.18 -3.66 -18.28
N TRP A 70 19.18 -4.72 -19.08
CA TRP A 70 20.41 -5.46 -19.38
C TRP A 70 21.31 -4.65 -20.33
N ASP A 71 22.50 -4.27 -19.87
CA ASP A 71 23.53 -3.68 -20.73
C ASP A 71 24.32 -4.80 -21.41
N ARG A 72 24.11 -4.97 -22.71
CA ARG A 72 24.75 -6.03 -23.51
C ARG A 72 26.27 -5.89 -23.57
N GLU A 73 26.80 -4.66 -23.54
CA GLU A 73 28.24 -4.43 -23.62
C GLU A 73 28.94 -4.75 -22.29
N LYS A 74 28.26 -4.47 -21.17
CA LYS A 74 28.79 -4.71 -19.83
C LYS A 74 28.44 -6.09 -19.26
N GLN A 75 27.48 -6.78 -19.86
CA GLN A 75 26.94 -8.05 -19.36
C GLN A 75 26.47 -7.96 -17.90
N GLU A 76 25.82 -6.85 -17.56
CA GLU A 76 25.24 -6.62 -16.24
C GLU A 76 23.94 -5.82 -16.35
N PHE A 77 23.08 -5.90 -15.33
CA PHE A 77 21.94 -5.00 -15.21
C PHE A 77 22.43 -3.61 -14.80
N VAL A 78 22.09 -2.62 -15.61
CA VAL A 78 22.37 -1.21 -15.30
C VAL A 78 21.06 -0.48 -15.13
N GLN A 79 21.08 0.51 -14.25
CA GLN A 79 19.94 1.38 -14.03
C GLN A 79 20.29 2.78 -14.51
N ASP A 80 19.56 3.30 -15.48
CA ASP A 80 19.69 4.68 -15.88
C ASP A 80 19.06 5.63 -14.86
N LYS A 81 19.17 6.93 -15.12
CA LYS A 81 18.68 7.95 -14.20
C LYS A 81 17.15 7.96 -14.10
N GLU A 82 16.44 7.80 -15.22
CA GLU A 82 14.97 7.83 -15.25
C GLU A 82 14.39 6.61 -14.52
N GLU A 83 14.99 5.46 -14.78
CA GLU A 83 14.75 4.19 -14.12
C GLU A 83 14.96 4.26 -12.59
N LEU A 84 16.08 4.84 -12.14
CA LEU A 84 16.36 5.02 -10.72
C LEU A 84 15.35 5.98 -10.05
N GLU A 85 14.94 7.03 -10.74
CA GLU A 85 13.90 7.96 -10.27
C GLU A 85 12.54 7.26 -10.09
N LEU A 86 12.16 6.38 -11.03
CA LEU A 86 10.95 5.57 -10.95
C LEU A 86 11.00 4.55 -9.80
N TYR A 87 12.12 3.84 -9.64
CA TYR A 87 12.32 2.90 -8.53
C TYR A 87 12.23 3.60 -7.16
N THR A 88 12.88 4.75 -7.04
CA THR A 88 12.83 5.60 -5.83
C THR A 88 11.39 6.04 -5.53
N ALA A 89 10.64 6.46 -6.55
CA ALA A 89 9.24 6.85 -6.39
C ALA A 89 8.35 5.68 -5.97
N TYR A 90 8.57 4.50 -6.55
CA TYR A 90 7.88 3.26 -6.18
C TYR A 90 8.08 2.93 -4.70
N ARG A 91 9.32 2.85 -4.23
CA ARG A 91 9.63 2.52 -2.82
C ARG A 91 9.00 3.51 -1.84
N ARG A 92 9.02 4.81 -2.16
CA ARG A 92 8.34 5.84 -1.34
C ARG A 92 6.84 5.60 -1.26
N ASN A 93 6.21 5.24 -2.36
CA ASN A 93 4.77 4.98 -2.40
C ASN A 93 4.42 3.69 -1.67
N GLU A 94 5.26 2.66 -1.75
CA GLU A 94 5.09 1.42 -1.00
C GLU A 94 5.14 1.67 0.51
N LEU A 95 6.17 2.37 1.00
CA LEU A 95 6.28 2.75 2.41
C LEU A 95 5.06 3.54 2.89
N ARG A 96 4.64 4.55 2.13
CA ARG A 96 3.41 5.31 2.43
C ARG A 96 2.20 4.41 2.52
N PHE A 97 2.02 3.53 1.53
CA PHE A 97 0.89 2.60 1.50
C PHE A 97 0.87 1.70 2.73
N VAL A 98 2.00 1.08 3.07
CA VAL A 98 2.10 0.20 4.25
C VAL A 98 1.80 0.95 5.53
N GLY A 99 2.42 2.13 5.74
CA GLY A 99 2.16 2.93 6.93
C GLY A 99 0.70 3.39 7.03
N TYR A 100 0.08 3.79 5.91
CA TYR A 100 -1.32 4.21 5.88
C TYR A 100 -2.27 3.05 6.17
N GLN A 101 -2.02 1.88 5.58
CA GLN A 101 -2.82 0.68 5.83
C GLN A 101 -2.72 0.24 7.29
N ALA A 102 -1.51 0.20 7.86
CA ALA A 102 -1.32 -0.14 9.27
C ALA A 102 -2.11 0.79 10.20
N ALA A 103 -2.01 2.11 9.98
CA ALA A 103 -2.74 3.09 10.79
C ALA A 103 -4.28 2.97 10.64
N MET A 104 -4.77 2.78 9.42
CA MET A 104 -6.20 2.61 9.15
C MET A 104 -6.76 1.31 9.72
N ASN A 105 -6.01 0.21 9.66
CA ASN A 105 -6.42 -1.08 10.22
C ASN A 105 -6.55 -0.98 11.74
N LEU A 106 -5.55 -0.43 12.43
CA LEU A 106 -5.59 -0.26 13.90
C LEU A 106 -6.77 0.60 14.36
N VAL A 107 -7.03 1.70 13.65
CA VAL A 107 -8.16 2.58 13.94
C VAL A 107 -9.49 1.91 13.62
N SER A 108 -9.56 1.15 12.52
CA SER A 108 -10.78 0.42 12.15
C SER A 108 -11.07 -0.70 13.13
N GLU A 109 -10.07 -1.49 13.53
CA GLU A 109 -10.20 -2.52 14.57
C GLU A 109 -10.68 -1.91 15.89
N GLN A 110 -10.12 -0.78 16.33
CA GLN A 110 -10.58 -0.13 17.55
C GLN A 110 -11.98 0.49 17.41
N ALA A 111 -12.34 0.98 16.24
CA ALA A 111 -13.69 1.45 15.95
C ALA A 111 -14.68 0.27 15.92
N GLU A 112 -14.28 -0.89 15.39
CA GLU A 112 -15.09 -2.11 15.27
C GLU A 112 -15.25 -2.89 16.56
N ALA A 113 -14.20 -2.97 17.39
CA ALA A 113 -14.25 -3.60 18.71
C ALA A 113 -15.29 -2.92 19.65
N ASN A 114 -15.66 -1.68 19.34
CA ASN A 114 -16.67 -0.91 20.07
C ASN A 114 -17.99 -0.79 19.29
N ARG A 115 -18.11 -1.43 18.12
CA ARG A 115 -19.29 -1.29 17.27
C ARG A 115 -20.32 -2.38 17.58
N LEU A 116 -21.50 -1.86 17.86
CA LEU A 116 -22.78 -2.52 17.70
C LEU A 116 -22.94 -3.04 16.24
N THR A 117 -23.88 -3.95 16.01
CA THR A 117 -24.23 -4.48 14.69
C THR A 117 -24.54 -3.37 13.68
N PHE A 118 -24.50 -3.67 12.38
CA PHE A 118 -24.81 -2.70 11.31
C PHE A 118 -26.15 -1.94 11.56
N ILE A 119 -27.17 -2.65 12.06
CA ILE A 119 -28.49 -2.09 12.37
C ILE A 119 -28.38 -1.06 13.51
N GLU A 120 -27.66 -1.39 14.57
CA GLU A 120 -27.48 -0.52 15.72
C GLU A 120 -26.62 0.73 15.39
N GLN A 121 -25.68 0.61 14.45
CA GLN A 121 -24.94 1.76 13.93
C GLN A 121 -25.84 2.71 13.12
N LEU A 122 -26.69 2.15 12.25
CA LEU A 122 -27.66 2.93 11.46
C LEU A 122 -28.64 3.67 12.39
N PHE A 123 -29.07 2.97 13.44
CA PHE A 123 -29.93 3.51 14.47
C PHE A 123 -29.25 4.64 15.27
N THR A 124 -28.02 4.41 15.77
CA THR A 124 -27.24 5.41 16.50
C THR A 124 -27.00 6.68 15.67
N ARG A 125 -26.73 6.56 14.36
CA ARG A 125 -26.60 7.72 13.45
C ARG A 125 -27.89 8.53 13.35
N THR A 126 -29.04 7.86 13.41
CA THR A 126 -30.35 8.51 13.38
C THR A 126 -30.57 9.31 14.66
N LEU A 127 -30.18 8.73 15.82
CA LEU A 127 -30.25 9.39 17.12
C LEU A 127 -29.23 10.52 17.29
N LEU A 128 -28.07 10.44 16.64
CA LEU A 128 -26.98 11.41 16.78
C LEU A 128 -27.43 12.85 16.49
N ARG A 129 -28.25 13.02 15.45
CA ARG A 129 -28.84 14.32 15.10
C ARG A 129 -29.76 14.85 16.19
N GLU A 130 -30.56 13.98 16.81
CA GLU A 130 -31.43 14.37 17.91
C GLU A 130 -30.64 14.65 19.20
N CYS A 131 -29.53 13.94 19.44
CA CYS A 131 -28.62 14.22 20.55
C CYS A 131 -27.98 15.62 20.43
N GLU A 132 -27.53 16.00 19.24
CA GLU A 132 -27.00 17.35 18.97
C GLU A 132 -28.06 18.46 19.14
N LEU A 133 -29.31 18.16 18.79
CA LEU A 133 -30.44 19.06 18.95
C LEU A 133 -30.87 19.19 20.42
N TYR A 134 -30.88 18.08 21.16
CA TYR A 134 -31.11 18.04 22.59
C TYR A 134 -30.08 18.88 23.35
N ALA A 135 -28.79 18.76 23.00
CA ALA A 135 -27.71 19.57 23.58
C ALA A 135 -27.89 21.09 23.36
N LYS A 136 -28.70 21.49 22.37
CA LYS A 136 -29.07 22.88 22.07
C LYS A 136 -30.46 23.26 22.62
N GLY A 137 -31.10 22.38 23.37
CA GLY A 137 -32.44 22.57 23.96
C GLY A 137 -33.60 22.45 22.97
N ASN A 138 -33.42 21.82 21.81
CA ASN A 138 -34.41 21.81 20.71
C ASN A 138 -34.76 20.38 20.25
N LEU A 139 -35.39 19.59 21.11
CA LEU A 139 -35.81 18.24 20.72
C LEU A 139 -37.12 18.28 19.90
N PRO A 140 -37.22 17.53 18.78
CA PRO A 140 -38.44 17.47 17.98
C PRO A 140 -39.58 16.77 18.74
N THR A 141 -40.82 17.20 18.48
CA THR A 141 -42.06 16.68 19.11
C THR A 141 -42.37 15.21 18.82
N ASN A 142 -41.67 14.57 17.89
CA ASN A 142 -41.80 13.15 17.53
C ASN A 142 -40.41 12.50 17.57
N SER A 143 -39.66 12.77 18.63
CA SER A 143 -38.29 12.33 18.81
C SER A 143 -38.19 10.81 18.84
N GLU A 144 -37.31 10.24 18.00
CA GLU A 144 -36.96 8.82 18.06
C GLU A 144 -36.10 8.51 19.29
N LEU A 145 -35.32 9.48 19.77
CA LEU A 145 -34.55 9.40 21.01
C LEU A 145 -35.47 9.23 22.23
N GLU A 146 -36.53 10.05 22.36
CA GLU A 146 -37.52 9.91 23.43
C GLU A 146 -38.20 8.54 23.41
N LYS A 147 -38.64 8.09 22.23
CA LYS A 147 -39.27 6.77 22.07
C LYS A 147 -38.33 5.65 22.48
N TYR A 148 -37.07 5.73 22.07
CA TYR A 148 -36.06 4.75 22.43
C TYR A 148 -35.84 4.72 23.95
N CYS A 149 -35.63 5.87 24.57
CA CYS A 149 -35.41 6.00 26.01
C CYS A 149 -36.61 5.47 26.81
N LEU A 150 -37.83 5.78 26.37
CA LEU A 150 -39.07 5.27 26.96
C LEU A 150 -39.18 3.74 26.86
N LEU A 151 -38.91 3.17 25.68
CA LEU A 151 -39.03 1.73 25.43
C LEU A 151 -37.96 0.89 26.16
N ASN A 152 -36.79 1.47 26.43
CA ASN A 152 -35.66 0.78 27.02
C ASN A 152 -35.39 1.19 28.48
N GLU A 153 -36.27 2.01 29.07
CA GLU A 153 -36.19 2.46 30.46
C GLU A 153 -34.84 3.13 30.81
N VAL A 154 -34.28 3.90 29.86
CA VAL A 154 -33.05 4.68 30.04
C VAL A 154 -33.35 6.18 29.98
N SER A 155 -32.57 6.99 30.71
CA SER A 155 -32.74 8.45 30.63
C SER A 155 -32.27 9.00 29.28
N ILE A 156 -32.83 10.13 28.88
CA ILE A 156 -32.41 10.83 27.65
C ILE A 156 -31.01 11.38 27.84
N GLU A 157 -30.73 11.92 29.02
CA GLU A 157 -29.46 12.51 29.41
C GLU A 157 -28.32 11.50 29.31
N ASP A 158 -28.47 10.32 29.93
CA ASP A 158 -27.43 9.27 29.91
C ASP A 158 -27.19 8.78 28.48
N LYS A 159 -28.27 8.62 27.69
CA LYS A 159 -28.13 8.11 26.32
C LYS A 159 -27.47 9.13 25.39
N VAL A 160 -27.77 10.41 25.57
CA VAL A 160 -27.11 11.51 24.84
C VAL A 160 -25.62 11.56 25.19
N GLU A 161 -25.27 11.48 26.47
CA GLU A 161 -23.87 11.46 26.91
C GLU A 161 -23.11 10.28 26.30
N GLU A 162 -23.69 9.08 26.35
CA GLU A 162 -23.12 7.86 25.75
C GLU A 162 -22.82 8.04 24.26
N ILE A 163 -23.83 8.45 23.48
CA ILE A 163 -23.71 8.59 22.01
C ILE A 163 -22.71 9.69 21.65
N LEU A 164 -22.77 10.85 22.30
CA LEU A 164 -21.87 11.96 21.99
C LEU A 164 -20.42 11.67 22.38
N LYS A 165 -20.20 10.98 23.51
CA LYS A 165 -18.87 10.56 23.95
C LYS A 165 -18.25 9.56 22.97
N GLU A 166 -19.02 8.57 22.54
CA GLU A 166 -18.54 7.61 21.55
C GLU A 166 -18.26 8.27 20.19
N GLN A 167 -19.12 9.19 19.75
CA GLN A 167 -18.88 9.95 18.53
C GLN A 167 -17.62 10.82 18.62
N ALA A 168 -17.39 11.47 19.77
CA ALA A 168 -16.18 12.26 20.01
C ALA A 168 -14.92 11.37 19.91
N ARG A 169 -14.97 10.17 20.49
CA ARG A 169 -13.88 9.18 20.43
C ARG A 169 -13.61 8.71 18.99
N VAL A 170 -14.65 8.37 18.23
CA VAL A 170 -14.52 7.99 16.81
C VAL A 170 -13.94 9.14 15.97
N ASN A 171 -14.37 10.37 16.24
CA ASN A 171 -13.83 11.56 15.58
C ASN A 171 -12.37 11.81 15.94
N GLU A 172 -11.95 11.58 17.20
CA GLU A 172 -10.54 11.68 17.62
C GLU A 172 -9.69 10.65 16.87
N LEU A 173 -10.13 9.38 16.85
CA LEU A 173 -9.44 8.30 16.15
C LEU A 173 -9.28 8.57 14.64
N ALA A 174 -10.35 9.05 13.99
CA ALA A 174 -10.31 9.39 12.57
C ALA A 174 -9.36 10.56 12.27
N GLN A 175 -9.37 11.60 13.11
CA GLN A 175 -8.46 12.73 12.98
C GLN A 175 -7.00 12.30 13.23
N ALA A 176 -6.76 11.44 14.22
CA ALA A 176 -5.44 10.91 14.50
C ALA A 176 -4.90 10.10 13.32
N ALA A 177 -5.71 9.20 12.74
CA ALA A 177 -5.33 8.44 11.54
C ALA A 177 -4.95 9.36 10.38
N TYR A 178 -5.74 10.41 10.14
CA TYR A 178 -5.50 11.34 9.05
C TYR A 178 -4.25 12.20 9.28
N TYR A 179 -4.05 12.69 10.50
CA TYR A 179 -2.86 13.44 10.86
C TYR A 179 -1.59 12.58 10.79
N PHE A 180 -1.69 11.31 11.18
CA PHE A 180 -0.59 10.36 11.12
C PHE A 180 -0.08 10.12 9.69
N ARG A 181 -0.92 10.35 8.67
CA ARG A 181 -0.45 10.36 7.27
C ARG A 181 0.65 11.40 7.04
N THR A 182 0.48 12.59 7.61
CA THR A 182 1.47 13.66 7.52
C THR A 182 2.77 13.28 8.23
N TYR A 183 2.68 12.53 9.33
CA TYR A 183 3.85 11.99 10.01
C TYR A 183 4.60 10.99 9.12
N ILE A 184 3.91 10.02 8.52
CA ILE A 184 4.51 9.04 7.61
C ILE A 184 5.16 9.72 6.41
N ASP A 185 4.48 10.69 5.78
CA ASP A 185 5.04 11.43 4.65
C ASP A 185 6.37 12.11 5.01
N LYS A 186 6.48 12.68 6.21
CA LYS A 186 7.74 13.27 6.69
C LYS A 186 8.81 12.20 6.89
N ARG A 187 8.47 11.09 7.58
CA ARG A 187 9.42 9.99 7.83
C ARG A 187 9.96 9.38 6.54
N VAL A 188 9.12 9.20 5.52
CA VAL A 188 9.53 8.69 4.20
C VAL A 188 10.48 9.65 3.46
N LEU A 189 10.37 10.96 3.70
CA LEU A 189 11.26 11.96 3.11
C LEU A 189 12.60 12.08 3.85
N GLU A 190 12.68 11.62 5.10
CA GLU A 190 13.89 11.69 5.93
C GLU A 190 14.91 10.58 5.61
N ILE A 191 14.47 9.52 4.93
CA ILE A 191 15.33 8.38 4.62
C ILE A 191 15.76 8.37 3.14
N ASP A 192 16.96 7.85 2.89
CA ASP A 192 17.34 7.43 1.56
C ASP A 192 16.68 6.08 1.26
N VAL A 193 15.62 6.12 0.45
CA VAL A 193 14.92 4.89 0.06
C VAL A 193 15.73 4.03 -0.91
N THR A 194 16.87 4.48 -1.44
CA THR A 194 17.73 3.63 -2.27
C THR A 194 18.60 2.70 -1.42
N ASP A 195 18.86 3.08 -0.16
CA ASP A 195 19.51 2.23 0.83
C ASP A 195 18.53 1.15 1.33
N ASN A 196 18.88 -0.11 1.07
CA ASN A 196 18.08 -1.26 1.46
C ASN A 196 17.95 -1.42 2.97
N GLU A 197 18.98 -1.10 3.74
CA GLU A 197 18.91 -1.21 5.20
C GLU A 197 17.96 -0.16 5.77
N ALA A 198 18.12 1.10 5.36
CA ALA A 198 17.25 2.20 5.78
C ALA A 198 15.78 1.95 5.38
N TYR A 199 15.55 1.46 4.15
CA TYR A 199 14.22 1.09 3.68
C TYR A 199 13.59 -0.02 4.51
N SER A 200 14.31 -1.12 4.75
CA SER A 200 13.79 -2.26 5.50
C SER A 200 13.49 -1.90 6.95
N LEU A 201 14.34 -1.08 7.58
CA LEU A 201 14.11 -0.58 8.94
C LEU A 201 12.84 0.26 9.03
N LEU A 202 12.63 1.20 8.09
CA LEU A 202 11.41 2.00 8.09
C LEU A 202 10.18 1.14 7.76
N MET A 203 10.28 0.21 6.81
CA MET A 203 9.19 -0.71 6.49
C MET A 203 8.73 -1.50 7.73
N GLN A 204 9.69 -1.97 8.53
CA GLN A 204 9.41 -2.66 9.79
C GLN A 204 8.80 -1.71 10.83
N GLU A 205 9.30 -0.48 10.96
CA GLU A 205 8.73 0.54 11.84
C GLU A 205 7.25 0.79 11.49
N LEU A 206 6.96 1.07 10.21
CA LEU A 206 5.63 1.40 9.70
C LEU A 206 4.62 0.26 9.89
N SER A 207 5.07 -0.98 9.78
CA SER A 207 4.23 -2.17 9.95
C SER A 207 3.90 -2.51 11.41
N ASN A 208 4.65 -1.95 12.37
CA ASN A 208 4.58 -2.33 13.78
C ASN A 208 4.11 -1.20 14.71
N PHE A 209 3.52 -0.14 14.15
CA PHE A 209 2.94 0.91 14.98
C PHE A 209 1.81 0.38 15.86
N LYS A 210 1.63 1.06 16.99
CA LYS A 210 0.52 0.82 17.92
C LYS A 210 -0.43 2.01 17.89
N LEU A 211 -1.69 1.77 18.22
CA LEU A 211 -2.70 2.81 18.27
C LEU A 211 -2.32 3.96 19.22
N ASP A 212 -1.76 3.65 20.38
CA ASP A 212 -1.35 4.66 21.37
C ASP A 212 -0.33 5.65 20.79
N PHE A 213 0.62 5.15 19.98
CA PHE A 213 1.61 6.00 19.31
C PHE A 213 0.96 6.92 18.28
N ILE A 214 0.00 6.41 17.50
CA ILE A 214 -0.75 7.22 16.53
C ILE A 214 -1.50 8.37 17.23
N LEU A 215 -2.15 8.06 18.36
CA LEU A 215 -2.86 9.04 19.17
C LEU A 215 -1.92 10.06 19.82
N GLU A 216 -0.75 9.62 20.28
CA GLU A 216 0.27 10.50 20.85
C GLU A 216 0.79 11.51 19.82
N VAL A 217 1.14 11.05 18.62
CA VAL A 217 1.57 11.92 17.51
C VAL A 217 0.51 12.98 17.19
N TYR A 218 -0.76 12.58 17.18
CA TYR A 218 -1.88 13.51 16.98
C TYR A 218 -1.98 14.57 18.09
N ARG A 219 -1.88 14.16 19.36
CA ARG A 219 -1.95 15.07 20.52
C ARG A 219 -0.83 16.09 20.52
N ILE A 220 0.41 15.64 20.30
CA ILE A 220 1.58 16.53 20.19
C ILE A 220 1.36 17.54 19.06
N GLY A 221 0.93 17.08 17.88
CA GLY A 221 0.66 17.96 16.74
C GLY A 221 -0.43 19.01 17.03
N LEU A 222 -1.49 18.61 17.75
CA LEU A 222 -2.56 19.51 18.16
C LEU A 222 -2.07 20.57 19.16
N GLU A 223 -1.26 20.18 20.14
CA GLU A 223 -0.65 21.09 21.12
C GLU A 223 0.25 22.13 20.44
N GLU A 224 1.13 21.70 19.54
CA GLU A 224 2.00 22.58 18.76
C GLU A 224 1.21 23.61 17.95
N LYS A 225 0.15 23.17 17.26
CA LYS A 225 -0.70 24.05 16.45
C LYS A 225 -1.49 25.03 17.30
N THR A 226 -1.91 24.62 18.49
CA THR A 226 -2.61 25.48 19.44
C THR A 226 -1.68 26.57 19.97
N GLN A 227 -0.44 26.22 20.34
CA GLN A 227 0.57 27.19 20.78
C GLN A 227 0.97 28.16 19.66
N GLN A 228 1.06 27.70 18.41
CA GLN A 228 1.35 28.55 17.24
C GLN A 228 0.25 29.59 17.00
N ARG A 229 -1.03 29.26 17.25
CA ARG A 229 -2.15 30.20 17.11
C ARG A 229 -2.25 31.23 18.24
N ALA A 230 -1.67 30.92 19.40
CA ALA A 230 -1.68 31.79 20.58
C ALA A 230 -0.54 32.81 20.58
N LYS A 231 0.43 32.70 19.67
CA LYS A 231 1.52 33.65 19.43
C LYS A 231 1.19 34.58 18.28
#